data_AF-A0A842R0J8-F1
#
_entry.id   AF-A0A842R0J8-F1
#
_cell.length_a   1.000
_cell.length_b   1.000
_cell.length_c   1.000
_cell.angle_alpha   90.00
_cell.angle_beta   90.00
_cell.angle_gamma   90.00
#
_symmetry.space_group_name_H-M   'P 1'
#
loop_
_entity.id
_entity.type
_entity.pdbx_description
1 polymer ?
#
loop_
_entity_poly.entity_id
_entity_poly.type
_entity_poly.pdbx_seq_one_letter_code
_entity_poly.pdbx_strand_id
1 'polypeptide(L)'
;MFLFCGQYALTSTDQKTFFSGLPSYLSGCVPFPWLASFFPIWENLFWIAFPVPVGMEKVELLAPCRNWQSLKAAEKYADAVYFGTHVLNLRQQADNFDIQELQEVTNYCHDRDLEVYLTVNAIIYDNEIQVLRETLEAASDAGIDAAILHDLAAIQVAREIGIPFHISTQANVSNTLSAQFYQDLGATRVILARELSLEMIKAVAGGLSTTGVEIFVHGAMCTSISGRCYLSLDCMDSDTFSGNRGRCVQPCRRRWRVIDEENNEFLYNGKMFLNTKDLCMIEYIPELFMTGARSFKIEGRMRDPHYVEVVTRCYREAMDSYQEGTYTKDKIANWLDQLSKVFNRGFTTGFFFQRPTEKDVEHDIRGNVSKFRMIEVGYVNDFFSKKKVVKIILTNGSLKLGNEIFFKGRGSTTYFHQEITSMRIHGKDVTETPVATSKNHVLVSIKVKERVKENDRVFIFTNETYENFKAGKDRTKRYNLY
;
A
#
# COMPACT_ATOMS: atom_id res chain seq x y z
N MET A 1 -17.03 -36.18 15.45
CA MET A 1 -17.18 -35.97 16.90
C MET A 1 -15.78 -35.81 17.50
N PHE A 2 -15.22 -34.61 17.43
CA PHE A 2 -13.99 -34.23 18.12
C PHE A 2 -14.31 -32.94 18.88
N LEU A 3 -14.20 -33.01 20.20
CA LEU A 3 -14.65 -32.02 21.16
C LEU A 3 -13.72 -30.80 21.17
N PHE A 4 -14.35 -29.63 21.14
CA PHE A 4 -13.80 -28.33 21.51
C PHE A 4 -13.20 -28.36 22.92
N CYS A 5 -12.03 -27.78 23.09
CA CYS A 5 -11.57 -27.28 24.39
C CYS A 5 -11.06 -25.86 24.19
N GLY A 6 -11.85 -24.87 24.62
CA GLY A 6 -11.46 -23.47 24.65
C GLY A 6 -10.48 -23.22 25.79
N GLN A 7 -9.40 -22.49 25.52
CA GLN A 7 -8.49 -21.99 26.55
C GLN A 7 -8.75 -20.51 26.79
N TYR A 8 -9.30 -20.21 27.98
CA TYR A 8 -9.20 -18.89 28.59
C TYR A 8 -7.78 -18.73 29.17
N ALA A 9 -7.07 -17.67 28.77
CA ALA A 9 -5.80 -17.29 29.38
C ALA A 9 -6.07 -16.51 30.68
N LEU A 10 -5.69 -17.08 31.82
CA LEU A 10 -5.65 -16.38 33.11
C LEU A 10 -4.21 -15.86 33.35
N THR A 11 -4.09 -14.57 33.64
CA THR A 11 -2.82 -13.90 33.95
C THR A 11 -2.36 -14.15 35.39
N SER A 12 -1.05 -14.06 35.63
CA SER A 12 -0.28 -14.57 36.78
C SER A 12 -0.50 -13.86 38.14
N THR A 13 -1.70 -13.35 38.42
CA THR A 13 -2.00 -12.65 39.68
C THR A 13 -3.16 -13.27 40.50
N ASP A 14 -3.82 -14.31 40.02
CA ASP A 14 -4.97 -14.94 40.71
C ASP A 14 -4.70 -16.31 41.36
N GLN A 15 -3.43 -16.71 41.49
CA GLN A 15 -3.06 -18.03 42.03
C GLN A 15 -3.15 -18.19 43.57
N LYS A 16 -3.76 -17.25 44.31
CA LYS A 16 -3.87 -17.35 45.78
C LYS A 16 -5.28 -17.42 46.37
N THR A 17 -6.33 -17.55 45.56
CA THR A 17 -7.72 -17.52 46.08
C THR A 17 -8.64 -18.61 45.54
N PHE A 18 -8.11 -19.71 45.00
CA PHE A 18 -8.94 -20.77 44.39
C PHE A 18 -8.86 -22.16 45.07
N PHE A 19 -8.13 -22.30 46.18
CA PHE A 19 -8.09 -23.55 46.96
C PHE A 19 -8.63 -23.34 48.37
N SER A 20 -9.94 -23.12 48.47
CA SER A 20 -10.68 -23.32 49.72
C SER A 20 -12.10 -23.78 49.40
N GLY A 21 -12.26 -25.10 49.21
CA GLY A 21 -13.58 -25.73 49.17
C GLY A 21 -13.69 -26.83 48.14
N LEU A 22 -13.51 -28.09 48.59
CA LEU A 22 -14.24 -29.32 48.22
C LEU A 22 -13.35 -30.58 48.43
N PRO A 23 -13.94 -31.76 48.73
CA PRO A 23 -13.47 -32.64 49.77
C PRO A 23 -12.58 -33.79 49.28
N SER A 24 -11.81 -34.30 50.23
CA SER A 24 -10.98 -35.49 50.21
C SER A 24 -11.76 -36.78 49.90
N TYR A 25 -11.47 -37.46 48.80
CA TYR A 25 -11.50 -38.93 48.71
C TYR A 25 -10.61 -39.41 47.55
N LEU A 26 -9.91 -40.52 47.79
CA LEU A 26 -9.00 -41.26 46.89
C LEU A 26 -7.54 -40.80 46.86
N SER A 27 -6.93 -41.07 48.01
CA SER A 27 -5.56 -41.54 48.20
C SER A 27 -5.11 -42.59 47.19
N GLY A 28 -3.88 -42.43 46.66
CA GLY A 28 -3.06 -43.54 46.20
C GLY A 28 -2.27 -43.27 44.93
N CYS A 29 -1.09 -42.66 45.06
CA CYS A 29 0.13 -43.03 44.31
C CYS A 29 1.32 -42.15 44.75
N VAL A 30 2.44 -42.80 45.04
CA VAL A 30 3.72 -42.24 45.52
C VAL A 30 4.38 -41.37 44.43
N PRO A 31 5.01 -40.21 44.75
CA PRO A 31 5.67 -39.39 43.75
C PRO A 31 7.06 -39.95 43.40
N PHE A 32 7.29 -40.24 42.11
CA PHE A 32 8.64 -40.44 41.56
C PHE A 32 9.23 -39.08 41.14
N PRO A 33 10.40 -38.66 41.65
CA PRO A 33 10.95 -37.34 41.38
C PRO A 33 11.91 -37.36 40.18
N TRP A 34 11.40 -37.30 38.94
CA TRP A 34 12.23 -37.13 37.73
C TRP A 34 11.53 -36.36 36.59
N LEU A 35 10.79 -35.29 36.92
CA LEU A 35 10.19 -34.38 35.92
C LEU A 35 10.35 -32.91 36.32
N ALA A 36 11.58 -32.49 36.61
CA ALA A 36 11.93 -31.09 36.84
C ALA A 36 13.13 -30.67 35.97
N SER A 37 13.11 -31.02 34.68
CA SER A 37 14.19 -30.67 33.74
C SER A 37 13.75 -30.46 32.28
N PHE A 38 12.50 -30.06 32.02
CA PHE A 38 12.02 -29.73 30.67
C PHE A 38 11.12 -28.48 30.65
N PHE A 39 11.70 -27.35 31.04
CA PHE A 39 11.19 -26.01 30.73
C PHE A 39 12.41 -25.19 30.29
N PRO A 40 12.77 -25.23 28.99
CA PRO A 40 12.34 -24.16 28.08
C PRO A 40 12.30 -24.61 26.60
N ILE A 41 11.14 -25.04 26.07
CA ILE A 41 11.01 -25.30 24.61
C ILE A 41 9.74 -24.63 24.02
N TRP A 42 8.86 -24.06 24.85
CA TRP A 42 7.55 -23.59 24.39
C TRP A 42 7.53 -22.22 23.69
N GLU A 43 8.62 -21.43 23.71
CA GLU A 43 8.67 -20.16 22.95
C GLU A 43 9.13 -20.31 21.49
N ASN A 44 9.67 -21.48 21.09
CA ASN A 44 10.11 -21.73 19.71
C ASN A 44 9.14 -22.58 18.89
N LEU A 45 8.01 -23.01 19.47
CA LEU A 45 7.02 -23.86 18.81
C LEU A 45 5.95 -23.10 18.00
N PHE A 46 5.93 -21.77 18.06
CA PHE A 46 5.04 -20.94 17.23
C PHE A 46 5.48 -20.83 15.76
N TRP A 47 6.63 -21.41 15.40
CA TRP A 47 7.16 -21.43 14.04
C TRP A 47 7.22 -22.84 13.44
N ILE A 48 6.36 -23.76 13.88
CA ILE A 48 6.15 -24.99 13.09
C ILE A 48 5.58 -24.54 11.75
N ALA A 49 6.39 -24.66 10.71
CA ALA A 49 5.97 -24.57 9.33
C ALA A 49 4.81 -25.55 9.15
N PHE A 50 3.58 -25.02 9.13
CA PHE A 50 2.45 -25.79 8.65
C PHE A 50 2.78 -26.17 7.19
N PRO A 51 2.72 -27.45 6.82
CA PRO A 51 2.94 -27.84 5.44
C PRO A 51 2.00 -27.02 4.56
N VAL A 52 2.56 -26.34 3.56
CA VAL A 52 1.81 -25.60 2.55
C VAL A 52 0.74 -26.56 2.02
N PRO A 53 -0.56 -26.24 2.14
CA PRO A 53 -1.60 -27.10 1.60
C PRO A 53 -1.34 -27.28 0.10
N VAL A 54 -1.04 -28.51 -0.30
CA VAL A 54 -0.84 -28.86 -1.71
C VAL A 54 -2.15 -28.58 -2.44
N GLY A 55 -2.14 -27.59 -3.34
CA GLY A 55 -3.31 -27.20 -4.14
C GLY A 55 -4.00 -25.88 -3.78
N MET A 56 -3.34 -24.95 -3.06
CA MET A 56 -3.89 -23.58 -2.97
C MET A 56 -3.91 -22.92 -4.35
N GLU A 57 -5.07 -22.38 -4.74
CA GLU A 57 -5.19 -21.46 -5.88
C GLU A 57 -4.17 -20.32 -5.72
N LYS A 58 -3.57 -19.89 -6.84
CA LYS A 58 -2.63 -18.76 -6.85
C LYS A 58 -3.33 -17.53 -6.27
N VAL A 59 -2.78 -16.97 -5.19
CA VAL A 59 -3.25 -15.70 -4.62
C VAL A 59 -2.63 -14.56 -5.41
N GLU A 60 -3.47 -13.68 -5.92
CA GLU A 60 -3.06 -12.53 -6.70
C GLU A 60 -2.45 -11.43 -5.83
N LEU A 61 -1.39 -10.77 -6.32
CA LEU A 61 -0.92 -9.49 -5.77
C LEU A 61 -1.35 -8.33 -6.67
N LEU A 62 -2.19 -7.46 -6.12
CA LEU A 62 -2.75 -6.31 -6.81
C LEU A 62 -2.01 -5.02 -6.47
N ALA A 63 -1.33 -4.44 -7.46
CA ALA A 63 -0.51 -3.24 -7.31
C ALA A 63 -1.21 -1.94 -7.74
N PRO A 64 -1.02 -0.83 -7.01
CA PRO A 64 -1.60 0.46 -7.34
C PRO A 64 -0.80 1.17 -8.44
N CYS A 65 -1.49 1.62 -9.48
CA CYS A 65 -0.90 2.44 -10.53
C CYS A 65 -1.58 3.81 -10.58
N ARG A 66 -0.75 4.86 -10.63
CA ARG A 66 -1.22 6.22 -10.88
C ARG A 66 -1.04 6.61 -12.33
N ASN A 67 0.06 6.17 -12.94
CA ASN A 67 0.52 6.52 -14.28
C ASN A 67 1.45 5.40 -14.82
N TRP A 68 1.97 5.59 -16.03
CA TRP A 68 2.92 4.68 -16.69
C TRP A 68 4.17 4.34 -15.86
N GLN A 69 4.67 5.25 -15.04
CA GLN A 69 5.87 5.00 -14.24
C GLN A 69 5.57 4.03 -13.09
N SER A 70 4.43 4.21 -12.43
CA SER A 70 3.96 3.26 -11.40
C SER A 70 3.64 1.90 -12.01
N LEU A 71 3.12 1.86 -13.24
CA LEU A 71 2.89 0.61 -13.96
C LEU A 71 4.21 -0.14 -14.20
N LYS A 72 5.21 0.52 -14.78
CA LYS A 72 6.55 -0.08 -14.96
C LYS A 72 7.23 -0.48 -13.67
N ALA A 73 6.97 0.24 -12.59
CA ALA A 73 7.47 -0.10 -11.26
C ALA A 73 6.87 -1.40 -10.72
N ALA A 74 5.61 -1.70 -11.07
CA ALA A 74 4.88 -2.85 -10.58
C ALA A 74 4.99 -4.11 -11.46
N GLU A 75 5.20 -3.93 -12.77
CA GLU A 75 4.97 -4.96 -13.80
C GLU A 75 5.70 -6.29 -13.58
N LYS A 76 6.85 -6.28 -12.88
CA LYS A 76 7.66 -7.49 -12.64
C LYS A 76 7.25 -8.28 -11.41
N TYR A 77 6.39 -7.70 -10.58
CA TYR A 77 6.12 -8.19 -9.22
C TYR A 77 4.62 -8.39 -8.95
N ALA A 78 3.77 -7.71 -9.69
CA ALA A 78 2.32 -7.82 -9.58
C ALA A 78 1.76 -8.94 -10.46
N ASP A 79 0.59 -9.47 -10.10
CA ASP A 79 -0.24 -10.30 -10.99
C ASP A 79 -1.32 -9.44 -11.67
N ALA A 80 -1.74 -8.36 -11.00
CA ALA A 80 -2.74 -7.43 -11.49
C ALA A 80 -2.39 -6.00 -11.08
N VAL A 81 -2.88 -5.03 -11.84
CA VAL A 81 -2.75 -3.60 -11.54
C VAL A 81 -4.11 -2.93 -11.49
N TYR A 82 -4.25 -1.92 -10.62
CA TYR A 82 -5.44 -1.07 -10.63
C TYR A 82 -5.09 0.41 -10.71
N PHE A 83 -5.90 1.14 -11.48
CA PHE A 83 -5.78 2.58 -11.66
C PHE A 83 -7.17 3.20 -11.85
N GLY A 84 -7.24 4.51 -12.00
CA GLY A 84 -8.47 5.22 -12.35
C GLY A 84 -8.22 6.19 -13.48
N THR A 85 -9.29 6.76 -14.03
CA THR A 85 -9.23 7.88 -14.98
C THR A 85 -9.28 9.22 -14.24
N HIS A 86 -9.37 10.34 -14.96
CA HIS A 86 -9.53 11.66 -14.33
C HIS A 86 -10.93 11.93 -13.74
N VAL A 87 -11.84 10.96 -13.80
CA VAL A 87 -13.23 11.10 -13.32
C VAL A 87 -13.66 9.91 -12.46
N LEU A 88 -14.71 10.10 -11.66
CA LEU A 88 -15.48 9.06 -10.97
C LEU A 88 -14.70 8.08 -10.06
N ASN A 89 -13.56 8.49 -9.49
CA ASN A 89 -12.78 7.66 -8.58
C ASN A 89 -12.24 8.42 -7.36
N LEU A 90 -11.92 7.68 -6.29
CA LEU A 90 -11.50 8.26 -5.00
C LEU A 90 -10.07 8.82 -4.94
N ARG A 91 -9.34 8.76 -6.06
CA ARG A 91 -7.99 9.33 -6.19
C ARG A 91 -7.94 10.21 -7.44
N GLN A 92 -8.98 11.00 -7.65
CA GLN A 92 -9.10 11.89 -8.80
C GLN A 92 -7.90 12.86 -8.95
N GLN A 93 -7.29 13.25 -7.83
CA GLN A 93 -6.10 14.10 -7.80
C GLN A 93 -4.76 13.38 -8.09
N ALA A 94 -4.79 12.07 -8.35
CA ALA A 94 -3.61 11.34 -8.82
C ALA A 94 -3.34 11.66 -10.31
N ASP A 95 -2.13 11.31 -10.77
CA ASP A 95 -1.66 11.50 -12.15
C ASP A 95 -2.26 10.45 -13.11
N ASN A 96 -3.57 10.22 -12.99
CA ASN A 96 -4.38 9.16 -13.61
C ASN A 96 -4.18 9.04 -15.13
N PHE A 97 -4.60 7.91 -15.70
CA PHE A 97 -4.59 7.71 -17.15
C PHE A 97 -5.77 8.42 -17.81
N ASP A 98 -5.55 8.89 -19.03
CA ASP A 98 -6.61 9.37 -19.90
C ASP A 98 -7.45 8.19 -20.43
N ILE A 99 -8.74 8.42 -20.71
CA ILE A 99 -9.63 7.38 -21.27
C ILE A 99 -9.09 6.86 -22.61
N GLN A 100 -8.48 7.73 -23.40
CA GLN A 100 -7.90 7.40 -24.70
C GLN A 100 -6.66 6.51 -24.59
N GLU A 101 -5.99 6.47 -23.43
CA GLU A 101 -4.82 5.64 -23.18
C GLU A 101 -5.19 4.21 -22.75
N LEU A 102 -6.46 3.94 -22.41
CA LEU A 102 -6.87 2.65 -21.82
C LEU A 102 -6.47 1.46 -22.68
N GLN A 103 -6.68 1.52 -24.00
CA GLN A 103 -6.30 0.44 -24.91
C GLN A 103 -4.78 0.18 -24.90
N GLU A 104 -3.96 1.24 -24.89
CA GLU A 104 -2.50 1.11 -24.86
C GLU A 104 -2.05 0.49 -23.54
N VAL A 105 -2.63 0.93 -22.42
CA VAL A 105 -2.34 0.40 -21.08
C VAL A 105 -2.74 -1.06 -20.98
N THR A 106 -3.94 -1.43 -21.40
CA THR A 106 -4.42 -2.81 -21.35
C THR A 106 -3.53 -3.73 -22.20
N ASN A 107 -3.27 -3.36 -23.47
CA ASN A 107 -2.40 -4.16 -24.34
C ASN A 107 -1.00 -4.35 -23.71
N TYR A 108 -0.43 -3.28 -23.14
CA TYR A 108 0.87 -3.35 -22.48
C TYR A 108 0.90 -4.34 -21.30
N CYS A 109 -0.18 -4.37 -20.51
CA CYS A 109 -0.35 -5.26 -19.37
C CYS A 109 -0.58 -6.71 -19.81
N HIS A 110 -1.49 -6.95 -20.75
CA HIS A 110 -1.79 -8.29 -21.25
C HIS A 110 -0.59 -8.94 -21.95
N ASP A 111 0.23 -8.17 -22.66
CA ASP A 111 1.52 -8.62 -23.22
C ASP A 111 2.51 -9.14 -22.15
N ARG A 112 2.23 -8.91 -20.87
CA ARG A 112 3.04 -9.28 -19.70
C ARG A 112 2.28 -10.13 -18.68
N ASP A 113 1.15 -10.70 -19.08
CA ASP A 113 0.29 -11.53 -18.22
C ASP A 113 -0.20 -10.78 -16.96
N LEU A 114 -0.44 -9.47 -17.05
CA LEU A 114 -0.99 -8.64 -15.97
C LEU A 114 -2.47 -8.37 -16.21
N GLU A 115 -3.31 -8.68 -15.23
CA GLU A 115 -4.72 -8.25 -15.24
C GLU A 115 -4.84 -6.75 -14.91
N VAL A 116 -5.88 -6.12 -15.45
CA VAL A 116 -6.07 -4.67 -15.43
C VAL A 116 -7.43 -4.31 -14.86
N TYR A 117 -7.44 -3.58 -13.75
CA TYR A 117 -8.67 -3.17 -13.08
C TYR A 117 -8.85 -1.65 -13.06
N LEU A 118 -10.01 -1.19 -13.54
CA LEU A 118 -10.36 0.23 -13.55
C LEU A 118 -11.21 0.59 -12.33
N THR A 119 -10.77 1.56 -11.52
CA THR A 119 -11.59 2.08 -10.42
C THR A 119 -12.60 3.11 -10.91
N VAL A 120 -13.88 2.85 -10.66
CA VAL A 120 -14.99 3.80 -10.82
C VAL A 120 -15.81 3.78 -9.52
N ASN A 121 -15.16 4.23 -8.44
CA ASN A 121 -15.60 4.01 -7.06
C ASN A 121 -15.91 5.28 -6.28
N ALA A 122 -16.12 6.41 -6.95
CA ALA A 122 -16.71 7.59 -6.34
C ALA A 122 -18.24 7.45 -6.23
N ILE A 123 -18.87 8.31 -5.41
CA ILE A 123 -20.33 8.50 -5.44
C ILE A 123 -20.72 9.09 -6.81
N ILE A 124 -21.80 8.58 -7.40
CA ILE A 124 -22.31 9.00 -8.70
C ILE A 124 -23.61 9.78 -8.53
N TYR A 125 -23.70 10.96 -9.18
CA TYR A 125 -24.94 11.73 -9.26
C TYR A 125 -25.65 11.52 -10.59
N ASP A 126 -26.95 11.81 -10.65
CA ASP A 126 -27.79 11.59 -11.83
C ASP A 126 -27.25 12.27 -13.10
N ASN A 127 -26.69 13.48 -12.96
CA ASN A 127 -26.07 14.23 -14.05
C ASN A 127 -24.71 13.66 -14.52
N GLU A 128 -24.16 12.67 -13.82
CA GLU A 128 -22.91 11.98 -14.16
C GLU A 128 -23.14 10.60 -14.78
N ILE A 129 -24.39 10.14 -14.89
CA ILE A 129 -24.72 8.82 -15.44
C ILE A 129 -24.23 8.66 -16.88
N GLN A 130 -24.30 9.71 -17.70
CA GLN A 130 -23.77 9.67 -19.06
C GLN A 130 -22.25 9.47 -19.07
N VAL A 131 -21.51 10.22 -18.22
CA VAL A 131 -20.05 10.09 -18.07
C VAL A 131 -19.67 8.70 -17.56
N LEU A 132 -20.46 8.14 -16.64
CA LEU A 132 -20.30 6.78 -16.14
C LEU A 132 -20.42 5.74 -17.26
N ARG A 133 -21.46 5.84 -18.10
CA ARG A 133 -21.67 4.92 -19.24
C ARG A 133 -20.50 5.00 -20.21
N GLU A 134 -20.15 6.21 -20.66
CA GLU A 134 -19.03 6.43 -21.59
C GLU A 134 -17.70 5.89 -21.03
N THR A 135 -17.47 6.06 -19.71
CA THR A 135 -16.26 5.55 -19.06
C THR A 135 -16.22 4.02 -19.04
N LEU A 136 -17.33 3.36 -18.72
CA LEU A 136 -17.40 1.89 -18.64
C LEU A 136 -17.43 1.24 -20.03
N GLU A 137 -18.06 1.87 -21.02
CA GLU A 137 -18.03 1.44 -22.42
C GLU A 137 -16.59 1.50 -22.95
N ALA A 138 -15.90 2.63 -22.77
CA ALA A 138 -14.51 2.76 -23.17
C ALA A 138 -13.58 1.77 -22.45
N ALA A 139 -13.85 1.47 -21.17
CA ALA A 139 -13.12 0.45 -20.42
C ALA A 139 -13.35 -0.96 -20.99
N SER A 140 -14.60 -1.29 -21.32
CA SER A 140 -14.98 -2.57 -21.93
C SER A 140 -14.33 -2.73 -23.31
N ASP A 141 -14.41 -1.71 -24.15
CA ASP A 141 -13.80 -1.71 -25.50
C ASP A 141 -12.27 -1.85 -25.43
N ALA A 142 -11.64 -1.23 -24.43
CA ALA A 142 -10.20 -1.33 -24.19
C ALA A 142 -9.76 -2.69 -23.63
N GLY A 143 -10.69 -3.58 -23.27
CA GLY A 143 -10.39 -4.91 -22.72
C GLY A 143 -10.02 -4.91 -21.23
N ILE A 144 -10.49 -3.95 -20.44
CA ILE A 144 -10.29 -3.95 -18.98
C ILE A 144 -10.91 -5.22 -18.38
N ASP A 145 -10.13 -5.93 -17.55
CA ASP A 145 -10.54 -7.22 -16.99
C ASP A 145 -11.66 -7.10 -15.95
N ALA A 146 -11.67 -6.02 -15.17
CA ALA A 146 -12.78 -5.70 -14.27
C ALA A 146 -12.85 -4.23 -13.87
N ALA A 147 -14.06 -3.72 -13.62
CA ALA A 147 -14.27 -2.43 -12.99
C ALA A 147 -14.45 -2.56 -11.46
N ILE A 148 -13.77 -1.73 -10.66
CA ILE A 148 -13.95 -1.66 -9.20
C ILE A 148 -15.01 -0.61 -8.87
N LEU A 149 -16.20 -1.07 -8.45
CA LEU A 149 -17.44 -0.29 -8.31
C LEU A 149 -17.99 -0.37 -6.90
N HIS A 150 -18.85 0.57 -6.52
CA HIS A 150 -19.64 0.44 -5.27
C HIS A 150 -21.04 1.04 -5.39
N ASP A 151 -21.17 2.07 -6.24
CA ASP A 151 -22.44 2.71 -6.53
C ASP A 151 -23.37 1.73 -7.27
N LEU A 152 -24.64 1.67 -6.86
CA LEU A 152 -25.61 0.74 -7.43
C LEU A 152 -25.92 1.06 -8.90
N ALA A 153 -25.92 2.33 -9.29
CA ALA A 153 -26.09 2.72 -10.68
C ALA A 153 -24.88 2.28 -11.52
N ALA A 154 -23.66 2.40 -10.98
CA ALA A 154 -22.45 1.88 -11.65
C ALA A 154 -22.50 0.36 -11.83
N ILE A 155 -22.93 -0.39 -10.81
CA ILE A 155 -23.11 -1.85 -10.91
C ILE A 155 -24.16 -2.19 -11.97
N GLN A 156 -25.29 -1.49 -11.99
CA GLN A 156 -26.34 -1.69 -12.99
C GLN A 156 -25.84 -1.44 -14.41
N VAL A 157 -25.14 -0.33 -14.64
CA VAL A 157 -24.54 0.01 -15.94
C VAL A 157 -23.49 -1.02 -16.37
N ALA A 158 -22.62 -1.45 -15.45
CA ALA A 158 -21.62 -2.48 -15.76
C ALA A 158 -22.25 -3.80 -16.20
N ARG A 159 -23.35 -4.21 -15.57
CA ARG A 159 -24.13 -5.40 -15.97
C ARG A 159 -24.80 -5.25 -17.32
N GLU A 160 -25.31 -4.06 -17.64
CA GLU A 160 -25.90 -3.77 -18.96
C GLU A 160 -24.85 -3.86 -20.09
N ILE A 161 -23.65 -3.36 -19.84
CA ILE A 161 -22.51 -3.40 -20.79
C ILE A 161 -21.91 -4.80 -20.87
N GLY A 162 -21.94 -5.56 -19.77
CA GLY A 162 -21.33 -6.89 -19.67
C GLY A 162 -19.86 -6.87 -19.23
N ILE A 163 -19.37 -5.76 -18.66
CA ILE A 163 -18.01 -5.69 -18.09
C ILE A 163 -17.98 -6.37 -16.71
N PRO A 164 -17.03 -7.27 -16.41
CA PRO A 164 -16.88 -7.83 -15.08
C PRO A 164 -16.63 -6.75 -14.03
N PHE A 165 -17.07 -6.98 -12.79
CA PHE A 165 -16.92 -5.98 -11.74
C PHE A 165 -16.57 -6.56 -10.38
N HIS A 166 -15.77 -5.78 -9.65
CA HIS A 166 -15.35 -6.00 -8.28
C HIS A 166 -16.05 -4.99 -7.37
N ILE A 167 -16.49 -5.42 -6.18
CA ILE A 167 -17.07 -4.52 -5.20
C ILE A 167 -15.97 -3.83 -4.41
N SER A 168 -15.89 -2.51 -4.53
CA SER A 168 -14.98 -1.65 -3.79
C SER A 168 -15.24 -1.73 -2.29
N THR A 169 -14.17 -1.57 -1.50
CA THR A 169 -14.25 -1.40 -0.04
C THR A 169 -15.17 -0.24 0.38
N GLN A 170 -15.44 0.71 -0.54
CA GLN A 170 -16.48 1.73 -0.39
C GLN A 170 -17.90 1.18 -0.25
N ALA A 171 -18.17 -0.11 -0.42
CA ALA A 171 -19.46 -0.72 -0.10
C ALA A 171 -19.57 -1.15 1.38
N ASN A 172 -18.47 -1.09 2.15
CA ASN A 172 -18.38 -1.53 3.55
C ASN A 172 -18.83 -2.99 3.78
N VAL A 173 -18.52 -3.90 2.85
CA VAL A 173 -18.85 -5.32 3.02
C VAL A 173 -18.04 -5.92 4.17
N SER A 174 -18.74 -6.27 5.26
CA SER A 174 -18.12 -6.73 6.51
C SER A 174 -18.65 -8.05 7.05
N ASN A 175 -19.54 -8.70 6.31
CA ASN A 175 -20.17 -9.95 6.70
C ASN A 175 -20.55 -10.77 5.45
N THR A 176 -20.76 -12.07 5.66
CA THR A 176 -21.03 -13.04 4.60
C THR A 176 -22.32 -12.75 3.83
N LEU A 177 -23.38 -12.31 4.51
CA LEU A 177 -24.68 -12.06 3.87
C LEU A 177 -24.58 -10.89 2.87
N SER A 178 -23.90 -9.81 3.23
CA SER A 178 -23.64 -8.70 2.31
C SER A 178 -22.74 -9.13 1.14
N ALA A 179 -21.76 -9.98 1.38
CA ALA A 179 -20.91 -10.50 0.29
C ALA A 179 -21.69 -11.40 -0.68
N GLN A 180 -22.57 -12.26 -0.17
CA GLN A 180 -23.47 -13.11 -0.97
C GLN A 180 -24.44 -12.29 -1.80
N PHE A 181 -25.00 -11.20 -1.25
CA PHE A 181 -25.84 -10.28 -2.01
C PHE A 181 -25.13 -9.76 -3.27
N TYR A 182 -23.86 -9.36 -3.16
CA TYR A 182 -23.10 -8.90 -4.32
C TYR A 182 -22.67 -10.03 -5.26
N GLN A 183 -22.41 -11.23 -4.74
CA GLN A 183 -22.22 -12.43 -5.57
C GLN A 183 -23.46 -12.69 -6.43
N ASP A 184 -24.65 -12.61 -5.86
CA ASP A 184 -25.91 -12.85 -6.58
C ASP A 184 -26.20 -11.76 -7.62
N LEU A 185 -25.66 -10.55 -7.44
CA LEU A 185 -25.67 -9.50 -8.45
C LEU A 185 -24.67 -9.73 -9.59
N GLY A 186 -23.74 -10.68 -9.45
CA GLY A 186 -22.74 -11.04 -10.45
C GLY A 186 -21.33 -10.50 -10.20
N ALA A 187 -21.02 -10.02 -8.99
CA ALA A 187 -19.67 -9.58 -8.67
C ALA A 187 -18.67 -10.75 -8.73
N THR A 188 -17.57 -10.59 -9.48
CA THR A 188 -16.51 -11.62 -9.55
C THR A 188 -15.57 -11.55 -8.34
N ARG A 189 -15.49 -10.38 -7.68
CA ARG A 189 -14.69 -10.16 -6.47
C ARG A 189 -15.33 -9.16 -5.52
N VAL A 190 -15.11 -9.34 -4.22
CA VAL A 190 -15.53 -8.39 -3.18
C VAL A 190 -14.32 -7.98 -2.35
N ILE A 191 -14.05 -6.67 -2.35
CA ILE A 191 -12.99 -6.03 -1.57
C ILE A 191 -13.57 -5.71 -0.20
N LEU A 192 -13.13 -6.43 0.82
CA LEU A 192 -13.74 -6.32 2.15
C LEU A 192 -13.47 -4.96 2.80
N ALA A 193 -14.33 -4.64 3.76
CA ALA A 193 -14.09 -3.54 4.68
C ALA A 193 -12.76 -3.75 5.44
N ARG A 194 -12.09 -2.67 5.83
CA ARG A 194 -10.78 -2.71 6.49
C ARG A 194 -10.86 -2.90 8.00
N GLU A 195 -12.08 -3.04 8.53
CA GLU A 195 -12.38 -3.18 9.95
C GLU A 195 -12.67 -4.65 10.36
N LEU A 196 -12.06 -5.63 9.67
CA LEU A 196 -12.28 -7.06 9.91
C LEU A 196 -11.02 -7.73 10.49
N SER A 197 -11.23 -8.70 11.38
CA SER A 197 -10.19 -9.64 11.81
C SER A 197 -9.94 -10.73 10.75
N LEU A 198 -8.81 -11.43 10.85
CA LEU A 198 -8.50 -12.56 9.98
C LEU A 198 -9.58 -13.66 10.04
N GLU A 199 -10.14 -13.91 11.23
CA GLU A 199 -11.22 -14.88 11.43
C GLU A 199 -12.51 -14.46 10.71
N MET A 200 -12.85 -13.17 10.78
CA MET A 200 -14.01 -12.62 10.07
C MET A 200 -13.83 -12.71 8.56
N ILE A 201 -12.63 -12.39 8.05
CA ILE A 201 -12.31 -12.52 6.62
C ILE A 201 -12.47 -13.97 6.17
N LYS A 202 -11.94 -14.91 6.96
CA LYS A 202 -12.06 -16.34 6.68
C LYS A 202 -13.52 -16.80 6.63
N ALA A 203 -14.35 -16.32 7.55
CA ALA A 203 -15.78 -16.62 7.55
C ALA A 203 -16.51 -16.06 6.32
N VAL A 204 -16.14 -14.86 5.86
CA VAL A 204 -16.71 -14.28 4.62
C VAL A 204 -16.25 -15.07 3.40
N ALA A 205 -14.94 -15.33 3.26
CA ALA A 205 -14.38 -16.07 2.13
C ALA A 205 -14.97 -17.49 2.03
N GLY A 206 -15.09 -18.21 3.14
CA GLY A 206 -15.68 -19.55 3.17
C GLY A 206 -17.20 -19.61 2.91
N GLY A 207 -17.89 -18.46 2.94
CA GLY A 207 -19.31 -18.36 2.67
C GLY A 207 -19.67 -18.00 1.22
N LEU A 208 -18.67 -17.77 0.36
CA LEU A 208 -18.84 -17.49 -1.06
C LEU A 208 -18.51 -18.73 -1.89
N SER A 209 -19.22 -18.92 -3.00
CA SER A 209 -19.09 -20.10 -3.85
C SER A 209 -18.35 -19.81 -5.15
N THR A 210 -18.48 -18.59 -5.67
CA THR A 210 -17.93 -18.20 -6.98
C THR A 210 -17.11 -16.92 -6.91
N THR A 211 -17.54 -15.96 -6.09
CA THR A 211 -16.89 -14.66 -5.90
C THR A 211 -15.63 -14.77 -5.04
N GLY A 212 -14.53 -14.16 -5.49
CA GLY A 212 -13.30 -14.06 -4.70
C GLY A 212 -13.33 -12.96 -3.64
N VAL A 213 -12.59 -13.14 -2.56
CA VAL A 213 -12.35 -12.10 -1.54
C VAL A 213 -11.01 -11.40 -1.80
N GLU A 214 -11.01 -10.07 -1.73
CA GLU A 214 -9.82 -9.22 -1.77
C GLU A 214 -9.67 -8.45 -0.46
N ILE A 215 -8.44 -8.37 0.04
CA ILE A 215 -8.10 -7.66 1.28
C ILE A 215 -6.91 -6.73 1.08
N PHE A 216 -6.91 -5.60 1.77
CA PHE A 216 -5.73 -4.74 1.81
C PHE A 216 -4.67 -5.35 2.71
N VAL A 217 -3.41 -5.38 2.27
CA VAL A 217 -2.28 -5.92 3.05
C VAL A 217 -1.24 -4.87 3.40
N HIS A 218 -1.22 -3.75 2.66
CA HIS A 218 -0.28 -2.67 2.90
C HIS A 218 -0.83 -1.29 2.50
N GLY A 219 -0.36 -0.24 3.17
CA GLY A 219 -0.54 1.15 2.75
C GLY A 219 -1.44 1.98 3.66
N ALA A 220 -1.86 3.15 3.20
CA ALA A 220 -2.49 4.15 4.08
C ALA A 220 -3.86 3.70 4.62
N MET A 221 -4.00 3.65 5.94
CA MET A 221 -5.29 3.46 6.61
C MET A 221 -6.09 4.76 6.68
N CYS A 222 -7.42 4.67 6.78
CA CYS A 222 -8.27 5.84 7.06
C CYS A 222 -8.76 5.76 8.50
N THR A 223 -8.96 6.90 9.14
CA THR A 223 -9.65 6.97 10.44
C THR A 223 -11.15 6.73 10.31
N SER A 224 -11.70 6.92 9.11
CA SER A 224 -13.11 6.68 8.80
C SER A 224 -13.33 5.28 8.23
N ILE A 225 -14.50 4.71 8.48
CA ILE A 225 -14.87 3.33 8.13
C ILE A 225 -14.69 3.09 6.63
N SER A 226 -13.67 2.29 6.29
CA SER A 226 -13.26 1.95 4.92
C SER A 226 -13.18 3.14 3.96
N GLY A 227 -12.80 4.31 4.50
CA GLY A 227 -12.59 5.53 3.72
C GLY A 227 -13.85 6.34 3.39
N ARG A 228 -15.06 5.92 3.82
CA ARG A 228 -16.27 6.76 3.72
C ARG A 228 -16.18 7.90 4.74
N CYS A 229 -15.91 9.13 4.28
CA CYS A 229 -15.49 10.23 5.15
C CYS A 229 -16.11 11.57 4.73
N TYR A 230 -16.74 12.25 5.69
CA TYR A 230 -17.31 13.61 5.52
C TYR A 230 -16.38 14.70 6.06
N LEU A 231 -15.39 14.36 6.89
CA LEU A 231 -14.52 15.33 7.56
C LEU A 231 -13.87 16.35 6.61
N SER A 232 -13.52 15.93 5.39
CA SER A 232 -12.89 16.82 4.40
C SER A 232 -13.82 17.87 3.82
N LEU A 233 -15.08 17.52 3.53
CA LEU A 233 -16.04 18.51 3.03
C LEU A 233 -16.52 19.41 4.16
N ASP A 234 -16.70 18.86 5.37
CA ASP A 234 -17.12 19.64 6.55
C ASP A 234 -16.05 20.68 6.92
N CYS A 235 -14.78 20.28 6.96
CA CYS A 235 -13.68 21.20 7.28
C CYS A 235 -13.48 22.31 6.25
N MET A 236 -13.97 22.12 5.03
CA MET A 236 -13.81 23.07 3.92
C MET A 236 -15.13 23.77 3.57
N ASP A 237 -16.21 23.44 4.27
CA ASP A 237 -17.57 23.92 3.99
C ASP A 237 -17.97 23.81 2.51
N SER A 238 -17.61 22.68 1.87
CA SER A 238 -17.88 22.47 0.43
C SER A 238 -17.79 21.01 -0.01
N ASP A 239 -18.82 20.55 -0.71
CA ASP A 239 -18.88 19.23 -1.37
C ASP A 239 -17.74 18.99 -2.37
N THR A 240 -17.16 20.07 -2.89
CA THR A 240 -15.98 20.05 -3.77
C THR A 240 -14.81 19.30 -3.14
N PHE A 241 -14.68 19.30 -1.82
CA PHE A 241 -13.59 18.64 -1.10
C PHE A 241 -14.01 17.30 -0.48
N SER A 242 -15.08 16.68 -0.99
CA SER A 242 -15.55 15.38 -0.52
C SER A 242 -14.52 14.29 -0.73
N GLY A 243 -14.23 13.54 0.33
CA GLY A 243 -13.36 12.37 0.26
C GLY A 243 -13.99 11.22 -0.53
N ASN A 244 -15.32 11.14 -0.53
CA ASN A 244 -16.10 10.15 -1.27
C ASN A 244 -16.20 10.47 -2.78
N ARG A 245 -15.65 11.62 -3.20
CA ARG A 245 -15.51 12.03 -4.60
C ARG A 245 -14.05 12.24 -5.02
N GLY A 246 -13.11 11.71 -4.24
CA GLY A 246 -11.69 11.74 -4.58
C GLY A 246 -10.98 13.09 -4.45
N ARG A 247 -11.59 14.03 -3.73
CA ARG A 247 -11.08 15.41 -3.55
C ARG A 247 -10.72 15.73 -2.08
N CYS A 248 -10.39 14.69 -1.31
CA CYS A 248 -10.03 14.81 0.11
C CYS A 248 -8.78 15.68 0.33
N VAL A 249 -8.89 16.71 1.16
CA VAL A 249 -7.74 17.57 1.56
C VAL A 249 -6.97 17.04 2.77
N GLN A 250 -7.25 15.78 3.14
CA GLN A 250 -6.60 15.01 4.20
C GLN A 250 -6.57 15.74 5.57
N PRO A 251 -7.72 16.22 6.08
CA PRO A 251 -7.78 16.92 7.38
C PRO A 251 -7.35 16.04 8.56
N CYS A 252 -7.58 14.73 8.49
CA CYS A 252 -7.11 13.75 9.49
C CYS A 252 -5.58 13.68 9.61
N ARG A 253 -4.84 14.22 8.63
CA ARG A 253 -3.38 14.30 8.60
C ARG A 253 -2.88 15.68 9.05
N ARG A 254 -3.64 16.42 9.85
CA ARG A 254 -3.27 17.76 10.38
C ARG A 254 -3.15 17.69 11.90
N ARG A 255 -2.42 18.66 12.48
CA ARG A 255 -2.46 18.89 13.92
C ARG A 255 -3.72 19.68 14.25
N TRP A 256 -4.37 19.29 15.33
CA TRP A 256 -5.64 19.86 15.79
C TRP A 256 -5.50 20.32 17.23
N ARG A 257 -6.21 21.40 17.57
CA ARG A 257 -6.59 21.72 18.95
C ARG A 257 -8.08 21.47 19.04
N VAL A 258 -8.51 20.69 20.02
CA VAL A 258 -9.91 20.34 20.22
C VAL A 258 -10.37 21.06 21.48
N ILE A 259 -11.34 21.94 21.32
CA ILE A 259 -11.91 22.76 22.38
C ILE A 259 -13.39 22.45 22.39
N ASP A 260 -13.93 22.06 23.55
CA ASP A 260 -15.36 21.84 23.71
C ASP A 260 -16.15 23.16 23.84
N GLU A 261 -17.47 23.06 23.92
CA GLU A 261 -18.36 24.24 24.02
C GLU A 261 -18.17 25.02 25.34
N GLU A 262 -17.63 24.37 26.37
CA GLU A 262 -17.31 24.97 27.67
C GLU A 262 -15.91 25.60 27.70
N ASN A 263 -15.21 25.67 26.56
CA ASN A 263 -13.82 26.12 26.39
C ASN A 263 -12.77 25.23 27.07
N ASN A 264 -13.08 23.98 27.39
CA ASN A 264 -12.06 23.03 27.83
C ASN A 264 -11.28 22.54 26.61
N GLU A 265 -9.96 22.76 26.63
CA GLU A 265 -9.07 22.16 25.64
C GLU A 265 -8.83 20.70 25.99
N PHE A 266 -9.17 19.79 25.09
CA PHE A 266 -8.74 18.40 25.17
C PHE A 266 -7.21 18.35 25.07
N LEU A 267 -6.56 18.09 26.20
CA LEU A 267 -5.10 18.13 26.32
C LEU A 267 -4.46 16.92 25.62
N TYR A 268 -4.35 17.02 24.30
CA TYR A 268 -3.54 16.12 23.48
C TYR A 268 -2.17 16.73 23.13
N ASN A 269 -1.77 17.82 23.82
CA ASN A 269 -0.52 18.55 23.62
C ASN A 269 -0.23 18.90 22.14
N GLY A 270 -1.27 19.21 21.36
CA GLY A 270 -1.16 19.52 19.94
C GLY A 270 -0.65 18.37 19.05
N LYS A 271 -0.71 17.12 19.53
CA LYS A 271 -0.33 15.92 18.76
C LYS A 271 -1.43 15.52 17.77
N MET A 272 -1.08 14.68 16.80
CA MET A 272 -2.01 14.18 15.80
C MET A 272 -2.73 12.93 16.29
N PHE A 273 -4.04 13.00 16.53
CA PHE A 273 -4.82 11.84 17.01
C PHE A 273 -5.61 11.12 15.91
N LEU A 274 -5.72 11.70 14.71
CA LEU A 274 -6.39 11.09 13.56
C LEU A 274 -5.42 10.50 12.53
N ASN A 275 -4.11 10.70 12.71
CA ASN A 275 -3.08 10.34 11.73
C ASN A 275 -2.69 8.86 11.86
N THR A 276 -3.53 7.95 11.38
CA THR A 276 -3.28 6.50 11.45
C THR A 276 -1.93 6.10 10.85
N LYS A 277 -1.27 5.12 11.44
CA LYS A 277 -0.13 4.42 10.83
C LYS A 277 -0.57 3.71 9.54
N ASP A 278 0.39 3.33 8.71
CA ASP A 278 0.12 2.59 7.47
C ASP A 278 -0.03 1.10 7.80
N LEU A 279 -0.96 0.40 7.15
CA LEU A 279 -1.12 -1.05 7.26
C LEU A 279 0.15 -1.73 6.75
N CYS A 280 0.61 -2.77 7.45
CA CYS A 280 1.66 -3.66 6.96
C CYS A 280 1.48 -5.06 7.54
N MET A 281 1.26 -6.03 6.66
CA MET A 281 1.09 -7.45 7.02
C MET A 281 2.22 -8.34 6.51
N ILE A 282 3.37 -7.75 6.19
CA ILE A 282 4.51 -8.47 5.61
C ILE A 282 5.06 -9.56 6.55
N GLU A 283 4.81 -9.46 7.86
CA GLU A 283 5.20 -10.43 8.88
C GLU A 283 4.22 -11.62 8.98
N TYR A 284 3.02 -11.47 8.42
CA TYR A 284 1.88 -12.36 8.63
C TYR A 284 1.36 -12.97 7.31
N ILE A 285 2.26 -13.19 6.35
CA ILE A 285 1.90 -13.84 5.07
C ILE A 285 1.19 -15.19 5.28
N PRO A 286 1.68 -16.12 6.15
CA PRO A 286 0.99 -17.38 6.37
C PRO A 286 -0.47 -17.20 6.80
N GLU A 287 -0.71 -16.29 7.76
CA GLU A 287 -2.04 -16.01 8.29
C GLU A 287 -2.97 -15.42 7.23
N LEU A 288 -2.47 -14.56 6.35
CA LEU A 288 -3.23 -14.01 5.22
C LEU A 288 -3.67 -15.12 4.26
N PHE A 289 -2.79 -16.05 3.89
CA PHE A 289 -3.15 -17.19 3.03
C PHE A 289 -4.23 -18.07 3.68
N MET A 290 -4.16 -18.27 5.00
CA MET A 290 -5.13 -19.07 5.74
C MET A 290 -6.53 -18.45 5.83
N THR A 291 -6.70 -17.18 5.43
CA THR A 291 -8.03 -16.54 5.33
C THR A 291 -8.83 -17.03 4.12
N GLY A 292 -8.19 -17.58 3.08
CA GLY A 292 -8.87 -17.90 1.82
C GLY A 292 -9.14 -16.67 0.94
N ALA A 293 -8.57 -15.50 1.24
CA ALA A 293 -8.57 -14.38 0.32
C ALA A 293 -7.81 -14.75 -0.97
N ARG A 294 -8.35 -14.34 -2.13
CA ARG A 294 -7.81 -14.61 -3.46
C ARG A 294 -6.95 -13.48 -4.03
N SER A 295 -7.04 -12.28 -3.45
CA SER A 295 -6.19 -11.15 -3.85
C SER A 295 -5.73 -10.33 -2.65
N PHE A 296 -4.44 -10.02 -2.63
CA PHE A 296 -3.78 -9.13 -1.69
C PHE A 296 -3.54 -7.78 -2.35
N LYS A 297 -4.18 -6.75 -1.81
CA LYS A 297 -4.16 -5.40 -2.37
C LYS A 297 -3.20 -4.48 -1.64
N ILE A 298 -2.39 -3.78 -2.41
CA ILE A 298 -1.54 -2.69 -1.91
C ILE A 298 -2.27 -1.35 -2.14
N GLU A 299 -2.46 -0.56 -1.09
CA GLU A 299 -2.88 0.84 -1.19
C GLU A 299 -1.67 1.74 -1.45
N GLY A 300 -1.76 2.56 -2.50
CA GLY A 300 -0.66 3.42 -2.89
C GLY A 300 -0.85 4.21 -4.17
N ARG A 301 -2.09 4.41 -4.66
CA ARG A 301 -2.33 5.07 -5.97
C ARG A 301 -1.85 6.52 -6.05
N MET A 302 -1.57 7.18 -4.93
CA MET A 302 -0.97 8.52 -4.93
C MET A 302 0.55 8.50 -4.67
N ARG A 303 1.15 7.32 -4.53
CA ARG A 303 2.56 7.16 -4.15
C ARG A 303 3.47 7.27 -5.36
N ASP A 304 4.73 7.55 -5.07
CA ASP A 304 5.78 7.59 -6.08
C ASP A 304 6.04 6.18 -6.64
N PRO A 305 6.43 6.05 -7.92
CA PRO A 305 6.78 4.76 -8.51
C PRO A 305 7.76 3.93 -7.68
N HIS A 306 8.72 4.54 -7.00
CA HIS A 306 9.66 3.80 -6.15
C HIS A 306 9.00 3.15 -4.94
N TYR A 307 7.96 3.78 -4.37
CA TYR A 307 7.14 3.13 -3.35
C TYR A 307 6.42 1.91 -3.94
N VAL A 308 5.80 2.07 -5.11
CA VAL A 308 5.06 0.97 -5.77
C VAL A 308 5.99 -0.20 -6.08
N GLU A 309 7.20 0.06 -6.56
CA GLU A 309 8.21 -0.97 -6.83
C GLU A 309 8.60 -1.72 -5.56
N VAL A 310 9.05 -1.00 -4.52
CA VAL A 310 9.56 -1.61 -3.29
C VAL A 310 8.47 -2.39 -2.58
N VAL A 311 7.28 -1.81 -2.40
CA VAL A 311 6.19 -2.49 -1.68
C VAL A 311 5.74 -3.72 -2.45
N THR A 312 5.45 -3.60 -3.75
CA THR A 312 4.99 -4.74 -4.55
C THR A 312 6.04 -5.85 -4.59
N ARG A 313 7.33 -5.50 -4.77
CA ARG A 313 8.42 -6.48 -4.75
C ARG A 313 8.55 -7.18 -3.40
N CYS A 314 8.52 -6.44 -2.27
CA CYS A 314 8.63 -7.07 -0.95
C CYS A 314 7.48 -8.05 -0.70
N TYR A 315 6.24 -7.70 -1.06
CA TYR A 315 5.11 -8.63 -0.92
C TYR A 315 5.21 -9.82 -1.86
N ARG A 316 5.65 -9.62 -3.11
CA ARG A 316 5.89 -10.71 -4.06
C ARG A 316 6.92 -11.70 -3.51
N GLU A 317 8.10 -11.19 -3.15
CA GLU A 317 9.16 -12.00 -2.55
C GLU A 317 8.68 -12.74 -1.29
N ALA A 318 7.86 -12.10 -0.45
CA ALA A 318 7.34 -12.72 0.77
C ALA A 318 6.29 -13.82 0.50
N MET A 319 5.39 -13.59 -0.45
CA MET A 319 4.40 -14.58 -0.90
C MET A 319 5.08 -15.80 -1.51
N ASP A 320 5.99 -15.58 -2.47
CA ASP A 320 6.73 -16.65 -3.13
C ASP A 320 7.58 -17.42 -2.11
N SER A 321 8.26 -16.70 -1.21
CA SER A 321 9.05 -17.30 -0.14
C SER A 321 8.22 -18.15 0.81
N TYR A 322 6.95 -17.80 1.07
CA TYR A 322 6.05 -18.62 1.88
C TYR A 322 5.66 -19.91 1.14
N GLN A 323 5.30 -19.80 -0.13
CA GLN A 323 4.94 -20.94 -0.97
C GLN A 323 6.10 -21.92 -1.18
N GLU A 324 7.33 -21.41 -1.25
CA GLU A 324 8.56 -22.20 -1.36
C GLU A 324 9.06 -22.75 -0.01
N GLY A 325 8.42 -22.40 1.11
CA GLY A 325 8.86 -22.81 2.45
C GLY A 325 10.15 -22.15 2.93
N THR A 326 10.54 -21.01 2.34
CA THR A 326 11.76 -20.25 2.67
C THR A 326 11.49 -18.93 3.40
N TYR A 327 10.25 -18.73 3.89
CA TYR A 327 9.80 -17.53 4.61
C TYR A 327 10.35 -17.53 6.05
N THR A 328 11.47 -16.84 6.24
CA THR A 328 12.23 -16.82 7.51
C THR A 328 12.23 -15.44 8.16
N LYS A 329 12.52 -15.39 9.47
CA LYS A 329 12.66 -14.14 10.23
C LYS A 329 13.67 -13.16 9.62
N ASP A 330 14.78 -13.66 9.07
CA ASP A 330 15.81 -12.81 8.46
C ASP A 330 15.30 -12.12 7.18
N LYS A 331 14.54 -12.85 6.34
CA LYS A 331 13.90 -12.24 5.16
C LYS A 331 12.84 -11.23 5.57
N ILE A 332 12.03 -11.55 6.58
CA ILE A 332 11.02 -10.64 7.14
C ILE A 332 11.68 -9.34 7.61
N ALA A 333 12.76 -9.44 8.39
CA ALA A 333 13.50 -8.26 8.86
C ALA A 333 14.06 -7.43 7.69
N ASN A 334 14.56 -8.08 6.64
CA ASN A 334 15.05 -7.41 5.44
C ASN A 334 13.92 -6.71 4.65
N TRP A 335 12.73 -7.31 4.53
CA TRP A 335 11.59 -6.64 3.90
C TRP A 335 11.09 -5.47 4.72
N LEU A 336 11.00 -5.61 6.05
CA LEU A 336 10.63 -4.51 6.94
C LEU A 336 11.61 -3.34 6.84
N ASP A 337 12.92 -3.60 6.79
CA ASP A 337 13.92 -2.57 6.56
C ASP A 337 13.70 -1.83 5.24
N GLN A 338 13.49 -2.56 4.14
CA GLN A 338 13.19 -1.97 2.83
C GLN A 338 11.90 -1.14 2.83
N LEU A 339 10.81 -1.67 3.40
CA LEU A 339 9.53 -0.98 3.52
C LEU A 339 9.65 0.29 4.38
N SER A 340 10.51 0.27 5.42
CA SER A 340 10.76 1.44 6.27
C SER A 340 11.48 2.59 5.54
N LYS A 341 12.16 2.29 4.42
CA LYS A 341 12.89 3.27 3.60
C LYS A 341 11.97 4.04 2.64
N VAL A 342 10.88 3.42 2.17
CA VAL A 342 9.89 4.13 1.34
C VAL A 342 8.87 4.89 2.20
N PHE A 343 8.01 5.69 1.57
CA PHE A 343 7.02 6.49 2.31
C PHE A 343 6.20 5.61 3.25
N ASN A 344 6.19 5.92 4.54
CA ASN A 344 5.30 5.30 5.51
C ASN A 344 5.03 6.26 6.69
N ARG A 345 4.06 5.92 7.54
CA ARG A 345 3.74 6.65 8.77
C ARG A 345 3.98 5.80 10.01
N GLY A 346 4.94 4.89 9.95
CA GLY A 346 4.99 3.73 10.82
C GLY A 346 3.98 2.66 10.40
N PHE A 347 4.07 1.50 11.03
CA PHE A 347 3.29 0.33 10.67
C PHE A 347 2.30 -0.08 11.76
N THR A 348 1.17 -0.64 11.34
CA THR A 348 0.14 -1.28 12.16
C THR A 348 -0.42 -2.49 11.41
N THR A 349 -0.95 -3.46 12.15
CA THR A 349 -1.72 -4.59 11.60
C THR A 349 -3.20 -4.26 11.40
N GLY A 350 -3.61 -3.03 11.74
CA GLY A 350 -5.00 -2.59 11.63
C GLY A 350 -5.91 -3.44 12.51
N PHE A 351 -7.01 -3.94 11.92
CA PHE A 351 -8.03 -4.69 12.63
C PHE A 351 -7.81 -6.22 12.61
N PHE A 352 -6.74 -6.69 11.98
CA PHE A 352 -6.58 -8.11 11.68
C PHE A 352 -6.48 -9.02 12.92
N PHE A 353 -5.90 -8.52 14.01
CA PHE A 353 -5.76 -9.25 15.27
C PHE A 353 -6.58 -8.67 16.41
N GLN A 354 -6.69 -7.35 16.48
CA GLN A 354 -7.38 -6.65 17.54
C GLN A 354 -7.89 -5.30 17.05
N ARG A 355 -8.75 -4.66 17.85
CA ARG A 355 -9.15 -3.28 17.58
C ARG A 355 -7.93 -2.35 17.71
N PRO A 356 -7.68 -1.45 16.73
CA PRO A 356 -6.63 -0.45 16.83
C PRO A 356 -6.80 0.46 18.04
N THR A 357 -5.67 0.88 18.61
CA THR A 357 -5.61 1.80 19.75
C THR A 357 -4.77 3.03 19.41
N GLU A 358 -4.48 3.88 20.40
CA GLU A 358 -3.59 5.03 20.28
C GLU A 358 -2.19 4.67 19.75
N LYS A 359 -1.74 3.42 19.92
CA LYS A 359 -0.45 2.93 19.40
C LYS A 359 -0.41 2.82 17.88
N ASP A 360 -1.57 2.74 17.25
CA ASP A 360 -1.75 2.64 15.79
C ASP A 360 -1.90 4.02 15.12
N VAL A 361 -1.69 5.09 15.89
CA VAL A 361 -1.71 6.47 15.43
C VAL A 361 -0.29 7.05 15.52
N GLU A 362 0.10 7.78 14.48
CA GLU A 362 1.36 8.53 14.42
C GLU A 362 1.14 9.96 14.93
N HIS A 363 1.57 10.19 16.17
CA HIS A 363 1.26 11.41 16.93
C HIS A 363 2.15 12.61 16.61
N ASP A 364 3.35 12.36 16.10
CA ASP A 364 4.43 13.35 16.09
C ASP A 364 4.78 13.79 14.66
N ILE A 365 4.71 12.88 13.68
CA ILE A 365 5.11 13.14 12.29
C ILE A 365 3.92 13.15 11.32
N ARG A 366 3.66 14.31 10.69
CA ARG A 366 2.50 14.52 9.79
C ARG A 366 2.54 13.68 8.51
N GLY A 367 3.74 13.35 8.05
CA GLY A 367 3.99 12.78 6.73
C GLY A 367 4.85 11.54 6.82
N ASN A 368 5.83 11.46 5.91
CA ASN A 368 6.76 10.34 5.88
C ASN A 368 7.61 10.30 7.16
N VAL A 369 7.59 9.19 7.89
CA VAL A 369 8.52 8.94 9.01
C VAL A 369 9.88 8.44 8.53
N SER A 370 9.95 7.92 7.29
CA SER A 370 11.21 7.50 6.72
C SER A 370 12.17 8.67 6.56
N LYS A 371 13.44 8.42 6.90
CA LYS A 371 14.53 9.39 6.74
C LYS A 371 15.02 9.44 5.28
N PHE A 372 14.70 8.43 4.48
CA PHE A 372 15.09 8.35 3.09
C PHE A 372 14.17 9.19 2.20
N ARG A 373 14.73 9.74 1.13
CA ARG A 373 14.05 10.61 0.19
C ARG A 373 14.69 10.57 -1.18
N MET A 374 13.87 10.83 -2.19
CA MET A 374 14.33 11.09 -3.55
C MET A 374 14.81 12.53 -3.64
N ILE A 375 16.07 12.72 -4.02
CA ILE A 375 16.65 14.04 -4.27
C ILE A 375 16.89 14.15 -5.77
N GLU A 376 16.24 15.14 -6.41
CA GLU A 376 16.54 15.47 -7.80
C GLU A 376 17.95 16.05 -7.87
N VAL A 377 18.80 15.42 -8.68
CA VAL A 377 20.20 15.82 -8.89
C VAL A 377 20.41 16.47 -10.25
N GLY A 378 19.49 16.26 -11.21
CA GLY A 378 19.59 16.82 -12.54
C GLY A 378 18.58 16.24 -13.52
N TYR A 379 18.89 16.37 -14.81
CA TYR A 379 18.05 15.88 -15.91
C TYR A 379 18.89 15.39 -17.09
N VAL A 380 18.29 14.54 -17.91
CA VAL A 380 18.90 14.01 -19.13
C VAL A 380 19.01 15.11 -20.18
N ASN A 381 20.23 15.35 -20.64
CA ASN A 381 20.52 16.25 -21.76
C ASN A 381 20.54 15.51 -23.10
N ASP A 382 21.10 14.30 -23.14
CA ASP A 382 21.24 13.54 -24.38
C ASP A 382 21.40 12.04 -24.11
N PHE A 383 21.02 11.20 -25.07
CA PHE A 383 21.13 9.74 -24.98
C PHE A 383 21.70 9.12 -26.25
N PHE A 384 22.89 8.52 -26.13
CA PHE A 384 23.59 7.83 -27.21
C PHE A 384 23.20 6.36 -27.24
N SER A 385 22.13 6.05 -27.97
CA SER A 385 21.52 4.71 -28.04
C SER A 385 22.51 3.57 -28.33
N LYS A 386 23.38 3.72 -29.34
CA LYS A 386 24.37 2.69 -29.72
C LYS A 386 25.35 2.33 -28.60
N LYS A 387 25.71 3.31 -27.76
CA LYS A 387 26.67 3.12 -26.66
C LYS A 387 25.98 2.88 -25.32
N LYS A 388 24.65 3.06 -25.26
CA LYS A 388 23.86 3.14 -24.02
C LYS A 388 24.46 4.11 -23.00
N VAL A 389 24.87 5.27 -23.47
CA VAL A 389 25.44 6.34 -22.63
C VAL A 389 24.46 7.50 -22.58
N VAL A 390 24.17 7.97 -21.37
CA VAL A 390 23.38 9.17 -21.13
C VAL A 390 24.32 10.32 -20.74
N LYS A 391 24.06 11.51 -21.24
CA LYS A 391 24.61 12.77 -20.72
C LYS A 391 23.57 13.40 -19.80
N ILE A 392 23.99 13.69 -18.56
CA ILE A 392 23.15 14.27 -17.53
C ILE A 392 23.72 15.64 -17.18
N ILE A 393 22.86 16.65 -17.16
CA ILE A 393 23.17 17.94 -16.54
C ILE A 393 22.79 17.81 -15.07
N LEU A 394 23.80 17.75 -14.21
CA LEU A 394 23.61 17.86 -12.77
C LEU A 394 23.41 19.32 -12.39
N THR A 395 22.37 19.57 -11.61
CA THR A 395 21.98 20.90 -11.09
C THR A 395 22.01 20.96 -9.58
N ASN A 396 22.23 19.83 -8.90
CA ASN A 396 22.22 19.73 -7.44
C ASN A 396 23.01 18.51 -6.97
N GLY A 397 23.80 18.68 -5.92
CA GLY A 397 24.55 17.58 -5.28
C GLY A 397 25.70 17.04 -6.13
N SER A 398 26.23 15.88 -5.74
CA SER A 398 27.25 15.14 -6.49
C SER A 398 26.79 13.70 -6.70
N LEU A 399 27.41 13.02 -7.66
CA LEU A 399 27.27 11.59 -7.87
C LEU A 399 28.60 10.89 -7.58
N LYS A 400 28.53 9.70 -7.00
CA LYS A 400 29.65 8.80 -6.74
C LYS A 400 29.40 7.45 -7.40
N LEU A 401 30.48 6.74 -7.76
CA LEU A 401 30.36 5.32 -8.12
C LEU A 401 29.74 4.55 -6.95
N GLY A 402 28.89 3.58 -7.26
CA GLY A 402 28.11 2.84 -6.28
C GLY A 402 26.83 3.55 -5.82
N ASN A 403 26.57 4.81 -6.19
CA ASN A 403 25.26 5.40 -5.93
C ASN A 403 24.18 4.71 -6.77
N GLU A 404 23.00 4.56 -6.18
CA GLU A 404 21.79 4.17 -6.90
C GLU A 404 21.17 5.43 -7.55
N ILE A 405 21.02 5.41 -8.87
CA ILE A 405 20.50 6.52 -9.67
C ILE A 405 19.18 6.12 -10.33
N PHE A 406 18.20 7.01 -10.24
CA PHE A 406 16.84 6.80 -10.74
C PHE A 406 16.54 7.75 -11.89
N PHE A 407 15.94 7.22 -12.96
CA PHE A 407 15.45 8.00 -14.09
C PHE A 407 13.93 7.97 -14.10
N LYS A 408 13.31 9.16 -14.10
CA LYS A 408 11.85 9.32 -14.14
C LYS A 408 11.47 10.33 -15.21
N GLY A 409 10.70 9.90 -16.21
CA GLY A 409 10.21 10.78 -17.25
C GLY A 409 9.19 11.82 -16.78
N ARG A 410 9.18 13.01 -17.40
CA ARG A 410 8.07 13.96 -17.25
C ARG A 410 7.21 13.88 -18.52
N GLY A 411 5.99 13.36 -18.41
CA GLY A 411 5.15 13.07 -19.60
C GLY A 411 5.73 11.96 -20.48
N SER A 412 6.46 11.04 -19.88
CA SER A 412 7.20 9.97 -20.56
C SER A 412 7.09 8.70 -19.72
N THR A 413 7.08 7.54 -20.37
CA THR A 413 6.97 6.25 -19.68
C THR A 413 8.28 5.81 -19.01
N THR A 414 9.35 6.63 -19.00
CA THR A 414 10.62 6.23 -18.40
C THR A 414 10.50 6.08 -16.88
N TYR A 415 10.80 4.88 -16.39
CA TYR A 415 11.05 4.59 -14.97
C TYR A 415 12.03 3.41 -14.87
N PHE A 416 13.23 3.66 -14.36
CA PHE A 416 14.15 2.61 -13.90
C PHE A 416 15.21 3.20 -12.98
N HIS A 417 15.90 2.34 -12.25
CA HIS A 417 17.08 2.71 -11.48
C HIS A 417 18.21 1.72 -11.65
N GLN A 418 19.43 2.13 -11.33
CA GLN A 418 20.61 1.28 -11.39
C GLN A 418 21.70 1.81 -10.49
N GLU A 419 22.67 0.96 -10.17
CA GLU A 419 23.94 1.41 -9.61
C GLU A 419 24.80 2.12 -10.69
N ILE A 420 25.47 3.20 -10.30
CA ILE A 420 26.46 3.87 -11.13
C ILE A 420 27.78 3.09 -11.09
N THR A 421 28.08 2.41 -12.19
CA THR A 421 29.33 1.61 -12.35
C THR A 421 30.43 2.34 -13.11
N SER A 422 30.10 3.41 -13.84
CA SER A 422 31.08 4.22 -14.57
C SER A 422 30.55 5.65 -14.82
N MET A 423 31.44 6.63 -14.68
CA MET A 423 31.15 8.04 -14.96
C MET A 423 32.30 8.71 -15.68
N ARG A 424 31.97 9.64 -16.59
CA ARG A 424 32.95 10.49 -17.28
C ARG A 424 32.58 11.96 -17.23
N ILE A 425 33.58 12.80 -16.98
CA ILE A 425 33.51 14.26 -17.12
C ILE A 425 34.61 14.70 -18.10
N HIS A 426 34.25 15.48 -19.12
CA HIS A 426 35.17 15.92 -20.18
C HIS A 426 36.01 14.77 -20.79
N GLY A 427 35.41 13.58 -20.93
CA GLY A 427 36.06 12.40 -21.51
C GLY A 427 36.99 11.63 -20.56
N LYS A 428 37.20 12.08 -19.32
CA LYS A 428 37.99 11.38 -18.31
C LYS A 428 37.10 10.61 -17.34
N ASP A 429 37.52 9.40 -16.97
CA ASP A 429 36.85 8.59 -15.96
C ASP A 429 36.98 9.26 -14.58
N VAL A 430 35.88 9.31 -13.83
CA VAL A 430 35.82 9.90 -12.49
C VAL A 430 35.10 8.96 -11.53
N THR A 431 35.53 8.94 -10.26
CA THR A 431 34.88 8.17 -9.19
C THR A 431 33.79 8.99 -8.48
N GLU A 432 33.90 10.32 -8.52
CA GLU A 432 32.95 11.27 -7.95
C GLU A 432 32.90 12.53 -8.82
N THR A 433 31.71 13.12 -8.94
CA THR A 433 31.52 14.40 -9.64
C THR A 433 31.77 15.58 -8.69
N PRO A 434 32.22 16.74 -9.20
CA PRO A 434 32.11 17.98 -8.45
C PRO A 434 30.66 18.22 -7.98
N VAL A 435 30.50 18.96 -6.89
CA VAL A 435 29.18 19.36 -6.40
C VAL A 435 28.56 20.34 -7.39
N ALA A 436 27.44 19.94 -7.99
CA ALA A 436 26.61 20.78 -8.84
C ALA A 436 25.65 21.63 -7.99
N THR A 437 25.37 22.83 -8.50
CA THR A 437 24.37 23.75 -7.93
C THR A 437 23.55 24.37 -9.04
N SER A 438 22.45 25.05 -8.70
CA SER A 438 21.60 25.73 -9.69
C SER A 438 22.32 26.83 -10.51
N LYS A 439 23.50 27.28 -10.07
CA LYS A 439 24.33 28.25 -10.80
C LYS A 439 25.50 27.59 -11.52
N ASN A 440 26.01 26.49 -10.99
CA ASN A 440 27.18 25.77 -11.50
C ASN A 440 26.78 24.33 -11.83
N HIS A 441 26.38 24.10 -13.07
CA HIS A 441 25.99 22.78 -13.54
C HIS A 441 27.22 21.92 -13.85
N VAL A 442 27.07 20.59 -13.67
CA VAL A 442 28.09 19.62 -14.05
C VAL A 442 27.53 18.69 -15.11
N LEU A 443 28.20 18.58 -16.25
CA LEU A 443 27.84 17.63 -17.30
C LEU A 443 28.59 16.32 -17.09
N VAL A 444 27.85 15.25 -16.78
CA VAL A 444 28.40 13.92 -16.56
C VAL A 444 27.84 12.93 -17.58
N SER A 445 28.66 12.00 -18.05
CA SER A 445 28.23 10.88 -18.90
C SER A 445 28.24 9.59 -18.10
N ILE A 446 27.14 8.83 -18.16
CA ILE A 446 26.95 7.58 -17.41
C ILE A 446 26.47 6.49 -18.37
N LYS A 447 26.91 5.25 -18.18
CA LYS A 447 26.37 4.10 -18.92
C LYS A 447 25.06 3.64 -18.27
N VAL A 448 24.00 3.47 -19.07
CA VAL A 448 22.68 3.08 -18.57
C VAL A 448 22.18 1.76 -19.15
N LYS A 449 21.32 1.05 -18.42
CA LYS A 449 20.76 -0.24 -18.86
C LYS A 449 19.63 -0.07 -19.89
N GLU A 450 18.84 0.98 -19.73
CA GLU A 450 17.61 1.23 -20.47
C GLU A 450 17.65 2.56 -21.21
N ARG A 451 16.76 2.72 -22.18
CA ARG A 451 16.62 3.97 -22.93
C ARG A 451 16.01 5.04 -22.02
N VAL A 452 16.58 6.23 -22.09
CA VAL A 452 16.01 7.46 -21.50
C VAL A 452 15.64 8.43 -22.61
N LYS A 453 14.79 9.40 -22.28
CA LYS A 453 14.40 10.51 -23.13
C LYS A 453 15.03 11.80 -22.60
N GLU A 454 15.22 12.75 -23.51
CA GLU A 454 15.64 14.11 -23.14
C GLU A 454 14.66 14.70 -22.12
N ASN A 455 15.18 15.44 -21.14
CA ASN A 455 14.46 16.01 -19.99
C ASN A 455 13.89 15.01 -18.98
N ASP A 456 14.13 13.71 -19.12
CA ASP A 456 13.89 12.76 -18.03
C ASP A 456 14.67 13.21 -16.79
N ARG A 457 14.02 13.17 -15.62
CA ARG A 457 14.55 13.65 -14.35
C ARG A 457 15.38 12.58 -13.69
N VAL A 458 16.47 13.00 -13.07
CA VAL A 458 17.46 12.12 -12.46
C VAL A 458 17.47 12.36 -10.96
N PHE A 459 17.35 11.29 -10.19
CA PHE A 459 17.28 11.32 -8.74
C PHE A 459 18.27 10.35 -8.12
N ILE A 460 18.63 10.63 -6.87
CA ILE A 460 19.24 9.67 -5.96
C ILE A 460 18.28 9.38 -4.80
N PHE A 461 18.34 8.18 -4.26
CA PHE A 461 17.62 7.80 -3.05
C PHE A 461 18.58 7.75 -1.87
N THR A 462 18.38 8.60 -0.87
CA THR A 462 19.34 8.75 0.23
C THR A 462 18.67 9.17 1.54
N ASN A 463 19.29 8.80 2.66
CA ASN A 463 19.00 9.32 4.00
C ASN A 463 19.93 10.47 4.40
N GLU A 464 20.93 10.80 3.57
CA GLU A 464 21.87 11.88 3.82
C GLU A 464 21.18 13.24 3.67
N THR A 465 21.55 14.17 4.55
CA THR A 465 21.11 15.55 4.49
C THR A 465 22.28 16.37 3.99
N TYR A 466 22.21 16.89 2.76
CA TYR A 466 23.17 17.89 2.32
C TYR A 466 23.04 19.09 3.27
N GLU A 467 24.06 19.36 4.10
CA GLU A 467 24.03 20.31 5.22
C GLU A 467 23.75 21.78 4.86
N ASN A 468 23.41 22.11 3.61
CA ASN A 468 23.22 23.49 3.15
C ASN A 468 21.77 23.95 2.97
N PHE A 469 20.76 23.19 3.44
CA PHE A 469 19.44 23.78 3.71
C PHE A 469 19.38 24.25 5.16
N LYS A 470 19.91 25.46 5.43
CA LYS A 470 19.35 26.29 6.50
C LYS A 470 17.88 26.49 6.14
N ALA A 471 17.03 25.63 6.68
CA ALA A 471 15.59 25.80 6.62
C ALA A 471 15.31 27.18 7.22
N GLY A 472 14.98 28.15 6.36
CA GLY A 472 14.40 29.40 6.82
C GLY A 472 13.24 29.03 7.74
N LYS A 473 13.35 29.46 9.00
CA LYS A 473 12.24 29.50 9.95
C LYS A 473 11.17 30.45 9.40
N ASP A 474 10.47 30.06 8.34
CA ASP A 474 9.16 30.61 8.01
C ASP A 474 8.46 29.72 6.96
N ARG A 475 7.82 28.65 7.42
CA ARG A 475 6.82 27.90 6.62
C ARG A 475 5.41 28.11 7.17
N THR A 476 5.17 29.27 7.78
CA THR A 476 3.88 29.68 8.36
C THR A 476 3.06 30.59 7.46
N LYS A 477 3.56 30.99 6.28
CA LYS A 477 2.81 31.82 5.33
C LYS A 477 2.79 31.21 3.94
N ARG A 478 1.85 30.29 3.68
CA ARG A 478 1.29 29.97 2.34
C ARG A 478 0.24 28.87 2.44
N TYR A 479 -0.86 29.16 3.13
CA TYR A 479 -2.16 28.52 2.88
C TYR A 479 -3.25 29.55 3.21
N ASN A 480 -3.23 30.67 2.49
CA ASN A 480 -4.47 31.38 2.18
C ASN A 480 -4.81 30.96 0.75
N LEU A 481 -5.58 29.89 0.65
CA LEU A 481 -6.42 29.63 -0.52
C LEU A 481 -7.83 29.70 0.05
N TYR A 482 -8.56 30.73 -0.37
CA TYR A 482 -10.01 30.84 -0.24
C TYR A 482 -10.68 29.64 -0.91
#